data_AF-A0A924HQP3-F1
#
_entry.id   AF-A0A924HQP3-F1
#
_cell.length_a   1.000
_cell.length_b   1.000
_cell.length_c   1.000
_cell.angle_alpha   90.00
_cell.angle_beta   90.00
_cell.angle_gamma   90.00
#
_symmetry.space_group_name_H-M   'P 1'
#
loop_
_entity.id
_entity.type
_entity.pdbx_description
1 polymer ?
#
loop_
_entity_poly.entity_id
_entity_poly.type
_entity_poly.pdbx_seq_one_letter_code
_entity_poly.pdbx_strand_id
1 'polypeptide(L)'
;MKKPTIYVLKIKRNLASIGLVLFLWVIQNNAFAKVELSPLFSNNMVLQQKAKVVLWGKGLPKKEVKITTTWNQKENKVLADANGDWKVDIVTPKFGGPYNIIFDDGEKLILENVLIGEVWICSGQSNMEMPLAGWGKIDNYKQEIANAKYPNIRLLKVEKSTSTQELHETKFSKKWQVCSPETVEEFSAVAYFFARNIQQNHPIPIGLIQTAYSGSPAQSWVSGASIKIISDYAKIVDEVSIKPGSPKDSHIPTVLYNAMIRPLIPYGIRGVIWYQGESNDKKARQYRTLFPLLINDWREKWANKKFPFYYVQLANFTDVKKEPAESTWAELREAQLQTLKLKNTGMAVAIDLGEAKDIHPKNKQ
;
A
#
# COMPACT_ATOMS: atom_id res chain seq x y z
N MET A 1 -30.55 -79.36 -42.17
CA MET A 1 -29.93 -78.61 -41.04
C MET A 1 -29.51 -77.25 -41.53
N LYS A 2 -29.77 -76.21 -40.72
CA LYS A 2 -29.35 -74.79 -40.83
C LYS A 2 -29.83 -74.07 -42.10
N LYS A 3 -31.01 -73.45 -42.06
CA LYS A 3 -31.36 -72.11 -41.54
C LYS A 3 -31.02 -70.96 -42.51
N PRO A 4 -31.94 -70.00 -42.65
CA PRO A 4 -32.11 -69.10 -43.79
C PRO A 4 -31.41 -67.76 -43.55
N THR A 5 -31.69 -66.76 -44.41
CA THR A 5 -32.03 -65.35 -44.08
C THR A 5 -31.23 -64.38 -44.98
N ILE A 6 -31.75 -63.36 -45.66
CA ILE A 6 -33.08 -62.79 -45.96
C ILE A 6 -32.87 -61.99 -47.26
N TYR A 7 -33.88 -61.95 -48.13
CA TYR A 7 -33.90 -61.11 -49.32
C TYR A 7 -34.67 -59.80 -49.06
N VAL A 8 -34.05 -58.70 -49.54
CA VAL A 8 -34.61 -57.44 -50.06
C VAL A 8 -35.38 -56.52 -49.10
N LEU A 9 -34.95 -55.25 -49.02
CA LEU A 9 -35.75 -54.08 -49.44
C LEU A 9 -34.91 -52.78 -49.34
N LYS A 10 -34.48 -52.28 -50.50
CA LYS A 10 -34.11 -50.87 -50.67
C LYS A 10 -35.41 -50.05 -50.65
N ILE A 11 -35.58 -49.20 -49.64
CA ILE A 11 -36.60 -48.16 -49.64
C ILE A 11 -35.88 -46.81 -49.53
N LYS A 12 -35.81 -46.09 -50.65
CA LYS A 12 -35.66 -44.63 -50.66
C LYS A 12 -37.05 -44.04 -50.43
N ARG A 13 -37.25 -43.25 -49.37
CA ARG A 13 -38.37 -42.31 -49.28
C ARG A 13 -37.93 -41.03 -48.57
N ASN A 14 -37.97 -39.93 -49.33
CA ASN A 14 -38.00 -38.56 -48.84
C ASN A 14 -39.17 -38.38 -47.87
N LEU A 15 -38.91 -37.81 -46.70
CA LEU A 15 -39.91 -37.12 -45.90
C LEU A 15 -39.29 -35.86 -45.31
N ALA A 16 -39.71 -34.74 -45.88
CA ALA A 16 -39.65 -33.44 -45.25
C ALA A 16 -40.54 -33.41 -43.99
N SER A 17 -40.20 -32.50 -43.08
CA SER A 17 -41.14 -31.89 -42.12
C SER A 17 -41.61 -32.75 -40.93
N ILE A 18 -40.74 -32.95 -39.94
CA ILE A 18 -41.17 -32.98 -38.53
C ILE A 18 -40.26 -32.02 -37.77
N GLY A 19 -40.75 -30.79 -37.61
CA GLY A 19 -40.14 -29.78 -36.76
C GLY A 19 -40.27 -30.21 -35.30
N LEU A 20 -39.14 -30.56 -34.69
CA LEU A 20 -38.98 -30.46 -33.25
C LEU A 20 -38.12 -29.21 -33.00
N VAL A 21 -38.82 -28.10 -32.77
CA VAL A 21 -38.21 -26.86 -32.27
C VAL A 21 -37.70 -27.15 -30.87
N LEU A 22 -36.44 -27.57 -30.77
CA LEU A 22 -35.65 -27.48 -29.54
C LEU A 22 -35.36 -25.99 -29.34
N PHE A 23 -36.34 -25.31 -28.75
CA PHE A 23 -36.13 -23.98 -28.18
C PHE A 23 -35.18 -24.17 -26.99
N LEU A 24 -33.88 -24.15 -27.27
CA LEU A 24 -32.85 -23.97 -26.26
C LEU A 24 -33.12 -22.60 -25.63
N TRP A 25 -33.91 -22.60 -24.55
CA TRP A 25 -33.98 -21.50 -23.62
C TRP A 25 -32.61 -21.45 -22.95
N VAL A 26 -31.66 -20.79 -23.62
CA VAL A 26 -30.46 -20.29 -22.97
C VAL A 26 -30.99 -19.26 -21.98
N ILE A 27 -31.23 -19.71 -20.75
CA ILE A 27 -31.30 -18.83 -19.60
C ILE A 27 -29.93 -18.16 -19.58
N GLN A 28 -29.83 -17.00 -20.23
CA GLN A 28 -28.75 -16.07 -19.97
C GLN A 28 -28.96 -15.65 -18.52
N ASN A 29 -28.36 -16.41 -17.60
CA ASN A 29 -28.07 -15.91 -16.27
C ASN A 29 -27.20 -14.68 -16.49
N ASN A 30 -27.84 -13.52 -16.58
CA ASN A 30 -27.20 -12.24 -16.36
C ASN A 30 -26.84 -12.23 -14.87
N ALA A 31 -25.78 -12.95 -14.50
CA ALA A 31 -25.13 -12.74 -13.24
C ALA A 31 -24.59 -11.31 -13.29
N PHE A 32 -25.31 -10.39 -12.65
CA PHE A 32 -24.78 -9.06 -12.37
C PHE A 32 -23.62 -9.27 -11.40
N ALA A 33 -22.39 -9.18 -11.91
CA ALA A 33 -21.23 -9.19 -11.03
C ALA A 33 -21.21 -7.83 -10.33
N LYS A 34 -21.42 -7.86 -9.02
CA LYS A 34 -21.33 -6.70 -8.13
C LYS A 34 -19.98 -6.03 -8.26
N VAL A 35 -19.95 -4.70 -8.29
CA VAL A 35 -18.73 -3.91 -8.25
C VAL A 35 -17.82 -4.36 -7.10
N GLU A 36 -16.56 -4.67 -7.44
CA GLU A 36 -15.52 -5.06 -6.49
C GLU A 36 -14.52 -3.91 -6.38
N LEU A 37 -14.29 -3.40 -5.18
CA LEU A 37 -13.31 -2.35 -4.97
C LEU A 37 -11.94 -2.95 -4.67
N SER A 38 -10.88 -2.21 -5.00
CA SER A 38 -9.56 -2.50 -4.43
C SER A 38 -9.67 -2.65 -2.91
N PRO A 39 -8.98 -3.61 -2.26
CA PRO A 39 -9.04 -3.79 -0.81
C PRO A 39 -8.60 -2.57 0.01
N LEU A 40 -7.96 -1.59 -0.63
CA LEU A 40 -7.65 -0.26 -0.08
C LEU A 40 -8.88 0.57 0.29
N PHE A 41 -10.00 0.35 -0.40
CA PHE A 41 -11.22 1.09 -0.21
C PHE A 41 -12.17 0.33 0.71
N SER A 42 -12.38 0.86 1.91
CA SER A 42 -13.31 0.28 2.88
C SER A 42 -13.93 1.36 3.75
N ASN A 43 -14.93 0.98 4.55
CA ASN A 43 -15.44 1.84 5.61
C ASN A 43 -14.31 2.36 6.50
N ASN A 44 -14.51 3.52 7.11
CA ASN A 44 -13.55 4.23 7.98
C ASN A 44 -12.30 4.77 7.26
N MET A 45 -12.18 4.70 5.93
CA MET A 45 -10.99 5.19 5.23
C MET A 45 -10.83 6.73 5.28
N VAL A 46 -9.63 7.20 4.92
CA VAL A 46 -9.34 8.63 4.72
C VAL A 46 -8.88 8.87 3.29
N LEU A 47 -9.53 9.80 2.58
CA LEU A 47 -9.06 10.29 1.28
C LEU A 47 -8.29 11.60 1.43
N GLN A 48 -7.27 11.78 0.61
CA GLN A 48 -6.47 13.01 0.58
C GLN A 48 -7.36 14.23 0.22
N GLN A 49 -7.33 15.27 1.05
CA GLN A 49 -8.07 16.51 0.88
C GLN A 49 -7.47 17.39 -0.23
N LYS A 50 -8.31 18.26 -0.78
CA LYS A 50 -7.95 19.27 -1.80
C LYS A 50 -7.17 18.67 -2.96
N ALA A 51 -7.57 17.48 -3.40
CA ALA A 51 -6.87 16.71 -4.40
C ALA A 51 -7.85 16.11 -5.42
N LYS A 52 -7.29 15.70 -6.56
CA LYS A 52 -7.93 14.76 -7.47
C LYS A 52 -7.46 13.36 -7.05
N VAL A 53 -8.31 12.61 -6.37
CA VAL A 53 -8.02 11.24 -5.94
C VAL A 53 -8.58 10.25 -6.95
N VAL A 54 -7.93 9.10 -7.09
CA VAL A 54 -8.39 8.04 -7.98
C VAL A 54 -9.11 6.99 -7.16
N LEU A 55 -10.30 6.58 -7.58
CA LEU A 55 -10.99 5.38 -7.10
C LEU A 55 -10.95 4.34 -8.22
N TRP A 56 -10.77 3.07 -7.87
CA TRP A 56 -10.68 1.99 -8.86
C TRP A 56 -11.16 0.65 -8.29
N GLY A 57 -11.43 -0.28 -9.21
CA GLY A 57 -11.91 -1.61 -8.89
C GLY A 57 -12.22 -2.41 -10.15
N LYS A 58 -13.01 -3.47 -9.96
CA LYS A 58 -13.54 -4.33 -11.01
C LYS A 58 -15.06 -4.25 -11.09
N GLY A 59 -15.58 -4.51 -12.27
CA GLY A 59 -17.00 -4.65 -12.55
C GLY A 59 -17.19 -5.52 -13.80
N LEU A 60 -18.43 -5.65 -14.25
CA LEU A 60 -18.70 -6.34 -15.51
C LEU A 60 -18.05 -5.62 -16.70
N PRO A 61 -17.35 -6.33 -17.61
CA PRO A 61 -16.72 -5.71 -18.77
C PRO A 61 -17.68 -4.88 -19.60
N LYS A 62 -17.24 -3.68 -19.99
CA LYS A 62 -18.02 -2.70 -20.78
C LYS A 62 -19.32 -2.22 -20.12
N LYS A 63 -19.53 -2.47 -18.82
CA LYS A 63 -20.66 -1.91 -18.06
C LYS A 63 -20.28 -0.61 -17.37
N GLU A 64 -21.30 0.22 -17.16
CA GLU A 64 -21.16 1.49 -16.44
C GLU A 64 -21.17 1.24 -14.93
N VAL A 65 -20.24 1.86 -14.22
CA VAL A 65 -20.24 2.03 -12.77
C VAL A 65 -20.50 3.49 -12.47
N LYS A 66 -21.48 3.76 -11.61
CA LYS A 66 -21.82 5.10 -11.11
C LYS A 66 -21.22 5.27 -9.72
N ILE A 67 -20.59 6.41 -9.48
CA ILE A 67 -19.92 6.74 -8.22
C ILE A 67 -20.44 8.09 -7.74
N THR A 68 -21.18 8.08 -6.63
CA THR A 68 -21.75 9.29 -6.02
C THR A 68 -21.08 9.59 -4.68
N THR A 69 -20.63 10.82 -4.50
CA THR A 69 -19.98 11.28 -3.28
C THR A 69 -20.85 12.25 -2.51
N THR A 70 -21.09 11.99 -1.22
CA THR A 70 -22.05 12.79 -0.42
C THR A 70 -21.58 14.19 -0.05
N TRP A 71 -20.28 14.49 -0.11
CA TRP A 71 -19.76 15.83 0.17
C TRP A 71 -20.09 16.88 -0.90
N ASN A 72 -20.48 16.47 -2.09
CA ASN A 72 -20.88 17.37 -3.18
C ASN A 72 -22.11 16.88 -3.97
N GLN A 73 -22.68 15.73 -3.59
CA GLN A 73 -23.78 15.05 -4.27
C GLN A 73 -23.55 14.83 -5.78
N LYS A 74 -22.29 14.79 -6.20
CA LYS A 74 -21.92 14.62 -7.60
C LYS A 74 -21.86 13.14 -7.95
N GLU A 75 -22.55 12.76 -9.02
CA GLU A 75 -22.43 11.46 -9.68
C GLU A 75 -21.34 11.52 -10.75
N ASN A 76 -20.42 10.56 -10.74
CA ASN A 76 -19.44 10.31 -11.78
C ASN A 76 -19.72 8.95 -12.40
N LYS A 77 -19.51 8.82 -13.71
CA LYS A 77 -19.77 7.59 -14.46
C LYS A 77 -18.51 7.14 -15.17
N VAL A 78 -18.24 5.85 -15.13
CA VAL A 78 -17.10 5.24 -15.81
C VAL A 78 -17.50 3.89 -16.40
N LEU A 79 -17.00 3.56 -17.59
CA LEU A 79 -17.13 2.24 -18.16
C LEU A 79 -15.96 1.37 -17.70
N ALA A 80 -16.26 0.17 -17.21
CA ALA A 80 -15.27 -0.88 -17.04
C ALA A 80 -14.72 -1.30 -18.41
N ASP A 81 -13.42 -1.56 -18.47
CA ASP A 81 -12.76 -1.95 -19.71
C ASP A 81 -13.08 -3.41 -20.11
N ALA A 82 -12.37 -3.94 -21.12
CA ALA A 82 -12.59 -5.30 -21.59
C ALA A 82 -12.24 -6.38 -20.54
N ASN A 83 -11.39 -6.05 -19.57
CA ASN A 83 -11.00 -6.93 -18.46
C ASN A 83 -11.87 -6.70 -17.21
N GLY A 84 -12.77 -5.72 -17.25
CA GLY A 84 -13.61 -5.34 -16.13
C GLY A 84 -12.98 -4.29 -15.21
N ASP A 85 -11.77 -3.81 -15.50
CA ASP A 85 -11.10 -2.81 -14.67
C ASP A 85 -11.70 -1.42 -14.93
N TRP A 86 -11.92 -0.65 -13.87
CA TRP A 86 -12.37 0.73 -13.97
C TRP A 86 -11.59 1.63 -13.03
N LYS A 87 -11.47 2.91 -13.40
CA LYS A 87 -10.86 3.95 -12.57
C LYS A 87 -11.55 5.29 -12.82
N VAL A 88 -11.79 6.05 -11.77
CA VAL A 88 -12.43 7.37 -11.84
C VAL A 88 -11.70 8.37 -10.97
N ASP A 89 -11.52 9.58 -11.51
CA ASP A 89 -10.96 10.70 -10.76
C ASP A 89 -12.07 11.43 -10.00
N ILE A 90 -11.86 11.66 -8.71
CA ILE A 90 -12.79 12.32 -7.81
C ILE A 90 -12.11 13.52 -7.17
N VAL A 91 -12.77 14.68 -7.18
CA VAL A 91 -12.27 15.89 -6.50
C VAL A 91 -12.73 15.87 -5.04
N THR A 92 -11.77 15.96 -4.12
CA THR A 92 -12.04 16.03 -2.68
C THR A 92 -12.04 17.48 -2.17
N PRO A 93 -12.92 17.81 -1.21
CA PRO A 93 -12.97 19.14 -0.62
C PRO A 93 -11.80 19.37 0.36
N LYS A 94 -11.83 20.49 1.09
CA LYS A 94 -11.07 20.63 2.34
C LYS A 94 -11.49 19.52 3.32
N PHE A 95 -10.61 19.19 4.26
CA PHE A 95 -10.86 18.16 5.27
C PHE A 95 -12.25 18.27 5.95
N GLY A 96 -12.81 17.11 6.30
CA GLY A 96 -14.14 16.99 6.93
C GLY A 96 -14.68 15.57 6.85
N GLY A 97 -15.99 15.43 7.12
CA GLY A 97 -16.70 14.15 7.18
C GLY A 97 -17.34 13.93 8.57
N PRO A 98 -17.92 12.75 8.81
CA PRO A 98 -17.94 11.59 7.92
C PRO A 98 -18.82 11.78 6.69
N TYR A 99 -18.39 11.18 5.58
CA TYR A 99 -19.13 11.10 4.33
C TYR A 99 -19.32 9.64 3.91
N ASN A 100 -20.22 9.43 2.95
CA ASN A 100 -20.38 8.18 2.23
C ASN A 100 -19.98 8.33 0.75
N ILE A 101 -19.50 7.22 0.17
CA ILE A 101 -19.32 7.04 -1.28
C ILE A 101 -20.19 5.87 -1.71
N ILE A 102 -21.02 6.09 -2.72
CA ILE A 102 -21.97 5.10 -3.22
C ILE A 102 -21.50 4.67 -4.61
N PHE A 103 -21.30 3.37 -4.78
CA PHE A 103 -21.01 2.72 -6.06
C PHE A 103 -22.25 1.96 -6.50
N ASP A 104 -22.62 2.09 -7.77
CA ASP A 104 -23.84 1.50 -8.33
C ASP A 104 -23.61 1.07 -9.78
N ASP A 105 -23.71 -0.23 -10.04
CA ASP A 105 -23.65 -0.87 -11.37
C ASP A 105 -24.95 -1.62 -11.70
N GLY A 106 -26.03 -1.32 -10.95
CA GLY A 106 -27.23 -2.14 -10.83
C GLY A 106 -27.43 -2.64 -9.40
N GLU A 107 -26.34 -2.87 -8.65
CA GLU A 107 -26.35 -3.12 -7.21
C GLU A 107 -25.58 -2.05 -6.44
N LYS A 108 -26.15 -1.56 -5.34
CA LYS A 108 -25.51 -0.53 -4.53
C LYS A 108 -24.49 -1.13 -3.55
N LEU A 109 -23.28 -0.58 -3.58
CA LEU A 109 -22.26 -0.75 -2.55
C LEU A 109 -21.97 0.63 -1.94
N ILE A 110 -21.98 0.72 -0.61
CA ILE A 110 -21.77 1.98 0.11
C ILE A 110 -20.52 1.83 0.98
N LEU A 111 -19.58 2.77 0.83
CA LEU A 111 -18.52 2.99 1.79
C LEU A 111 -18.96 4.07 2.78
N GLU A 112 -18.92 3.74 4.06
CA GLU A 112 -19.38 4.58 5.16
C GLU A 112 -18.22 5.12 6.01
N ASN A 113 -18.47 6.23 6.70
CA ASN A 113 -17.49 6.87 7.59
C ASN A 113 -16.17 7.22 6.88
N VAL A 114 -16.28 7.73 5.64
CA VAL A 114 -15.14 8.21 4.86
C VAL A 114 -14.79 9.62 5.32
N LEU A 115 -13.55 9.81 5.79
CA LEU A 115 -13.04 11.13 6.12
C LEU A 115 -12.24 11.72 4.94
N ILE A 116 -12.31 13.04 4.78
CA ILE A 116 -11.41 13.79 3.90
C ILE A 116 -10.34 14.43 4.80
N GLY A 117 -9.06 14.19 4.51
CA GLY A 117 -7.98 14.52 5.44
C GLY A 117 -6.59 14.48 4.79
N GLU A 118 -5.55 14.18 5.56
CA GLU A 118 -4.21 13.92 5.02
C GLU A 118 -3.85 12.45 5.17
N VAL A 119 -3.33 11.86 4.10
CA VAL A 119 -2.96 10.44 4.07
C VAL A 119 -1.44 10.31 4.02
N TRP A 120 -0.87 9.49 4.89
CA TRP A 120 0.57 9.30 5.00
C TRP A 120 0.94 7.82 4.87
N ILE A 121 1.93 7.55 4.01
CA ILE A 121 2.60 6.25 3.98
C ILE A 121 3.65 6.22 5.08
N CYS A 122 3.62 5.19 5.92
CA CYS A 122 4.52 5.02 7.06
C CYS A 122 5.40 3.80 6.79
N SER A 123 6.62 4.03 6.29
CA SER A 123 7.44 2.97 5.68
C SER A 123 8.86 2.87 6.24
N GLY A 124 9.54 1.77 5.92
CA GLY A 124 10.88 1.46 6.39
C GLY A 124 10.96 0.07 6.99
N GLN A 125 11.77 -0.07 8.04
CA GLN A 125 12.07 -1.37 8.66
C GLN A 125 11.55 -1.46 10.10
N SER A 126 12.25 -2.22 10.95
CA SER A 126 11.81 -2.58 12.30
C SER A 126 11.46 -1.35 13.16
N ASN A 127 12.24 -0.27 13.12
CA ASN A 127 11.93 0.92 13.91
C ASN A 127 10.70 1.71 13.43
N MET A 128 10.32 1.62 12.14
CA MET A 128 8.99 2.06 11.68
C MET A 128 7.92 1.05 12.07
N GLU A 129 8.21 -0.24 12.00
CA GLU A 129 7.24 -1.31 12.22
C GLU A 129 6.84 -1.45 13.70
N MET A 130 7.75 -1.13 14.62
CA MET A 130 7.63 -1.36 16.06
C MET A 130 6.26 -0.90 16.60
N PRO A 131 5.45 -1.83 17.14
CA PRO A 131 4.14 -1.52 17.68
C PRO A 131 4.22 -0.84 19.05
N LEU A 132 3.10 -0.31 19.56
CA LEU A 132 3.04 0.25 20.91
C LEU A 132 3.32 -0.82 21.98
N ALA A 133 2.53 -1.89 22.04
CA ALA A 133 2.68 -2.93 23.09
C ALA A 133 3.17 -4.30 22.62
N GLY A 134 3.32 -4.50 21.31
CA GLY A 134 3.77 -5.76 20.76
C GLY A 134 5.25 -6.02 21.02
N TRP A 135 5.98 -6.46 20.00
CA TRP A 135 7.41 -6.70 20.15
C TRP A 135 8.16 -5.37 20.41
N GLY A 136 9.06 -5.38 21.39
CA GLY A 136 9.81 -4.20 21.84
C GLY A 136 9.20 -3.48 23.05
N LYS A 137 7.87 -3.26 23.05
CA LYS A 137 7.12 -2.44 24.02
C LYS A 137 7.75 -1.08 24.25
N ILE A 138 7.21 -0.05 23.62
CA ILE A 138 7.72 1.31 23.79
C ILE A 138 7.54 1.78 25.24
N ASP A 139 8.27 2.84 25.60
CA ASP A 139 8.07 3.51 26.87
C ASP A 139 6.63 4.03 26.96
N ASN A 140 6.01 3.89 28.13
CA ASN A 140 4.64 4.33 28.43
C ASN A 140 3.51 3.68 27.60
N TYR A 141 3.77 2.55 26.91
CA TYR A 141 2.80 1.93 25.99
C TYR A 141 1.40 1.72 26.59
N LYS A 142 1.29 1.31 27.87
CA LYS A 142 -0.02 1.07 28.53
C LYS A 142 -0.86 2.34 28.61
N GLN A 143 -0.22 3.44 29.01
CA GLN A 143 -0.88 4.74 29.12
C GLN A 143 -1.26 5.26 27.74
N GLU A 144 -0.36 5.12 26.76
CA GLU A 144 -0.61 5.53 25.38
C GLU A 144 -1.79 4.80 24.76
N ILE A 145 -1.88 3.48 24.93
CA ILE A 145 -3.01 2.69 24.45
C ILE A 145 -4.31 3.12 25.14
N ALA A 146 -4.32 3.23 26.46
CA ALA A 146 -5.52 3.64 27.21
C ALA A 146 -6.04 5.03 26.78
N ASN A 147 -5.12 5.91 26.37
CA ASN A 147 -5.43 7.28 25.96
C ASN A 147 -5.67 7.44 24.45
N ALA A 148 -5.51 6.39 23.64
CA ALA A 148 -5.56 6.46 22.17
C ALA A 148 -6.97 6.65 21.60
N LYS A 149 -7.75 7.60 22.11
CA LYS A 149 -9.15 7.88 21.73
C LYS A 149 -9.20 8.93 20.62
N TYR A 150 -8.71 8.59 19.43
CA TYR A 150 -8.53 9.52 18.32
C TYR A 150 -9.43 9.18 17.13
N PRO A 151 -10.73 9.55 17.17
CA PRO A 151 -11.70 9.20 16.13
C PRO A 151 -11.48 9.91 14.79
N ASN A 152 -10.47 10.77 14.65
CA ASN A 152 -10.04 11.34 13.37
C ASN A 152 -8.69 10.79 12.89
N ILE A 153 -8.08 9.83 13.59
CA ILE A 153 -6.95 9.05 13.07
C ILE A 153 -7.48 7.69 12.57
N ARG A 154 -7.00 7.26 11.41
CA ARG A 154 -7.35 5.98 10.79
C ARG A 154 -6.12 5.17 10.47
N LEU A 155 -6.17 3.89 10.79
CA LEU A 155 -5.06 2.96 10.72
C LEU A 155 -5.32 1.92 9.64
N LEU A 156 -4.36 1.72 8.75
CA LEU A 156 -4.35 0.65 7.77
C LEU A 156 -2.96 0.02 7.73
N LYS A 157 -2.87 -1.30 7.89
CA LYS A 157 -1.60 -2.04 7.92
C LYS A 157 -1.54 -3.01 6.76
N VAL A 158 -0.56 -2.82 5.87
CA VAL A 158 -0.29 -3.73 4.75
C VAL A 158 0.33 -5.02 5.28
N GLU A 159 -0.13 -6.17 4.80
CA GLU A 159 0.50 -7.45 5.12
C GLU A 159 1.87 -7.55 4.47
N LYS A 160 2.83 -8.08 5.22
CA LYS A 160 4.17 -8.31 4.70
C LYS A 160 4.14 -9.30 3.56
N SER A 161 4.66 -8.87 2.43
CA SER A 161 4.76 -9.68 1.23
C SER A 161 5.94 -9.21 0.38
N THR A 162 6.37 -10.08 -0.50
CA THR A 162 7.50 -9.88 -1.41
C THR A 162 7.08 -10.39 -2.77
N SER A 163 7.50 -9.72 -3.84
CA SER A 163 7.23 -10.18 -5.20
C SER A 163 8.34 -9.78 -6.16
N THR A 164 8.77 -10.70 -7.00
CA THR A 164 9.70 -10.39 -8.11
C THR A 164 9.04 -9.56 -9.22
N GLN A 165 7.70 -9.46 -9.24
CA GLN A 165 6.92 -8.67 -10.19
C GLN A 165 6.02 -7.65 -9.49
N GLU A 166 5.78 -6.52 -10.14
CA GLU A 166 4.83 -5.51 -9.68
C GLU A 166 3.44 -6.12 -9.47
N LEU A 167 2.91 -6.05 -8.24
CA LEU A 167 1.55 -6.45 -7.94
C LEU A 167 0.57 -5.29 -8.19
N HIS A 168 -0.65 -5.64 -8.58
CA HIS A 168 -1.76 -4.67 -8.71
C HIS A 168 -2.58 -4.54 -7.43
N GLU A 169 -2.51 -5.53 -6.55
CA GLU A 169 -3.21 -5.56 -5.27
C GLU A 169 -2.28 -6.04 -4.16
N THR A 170 -2.58 -5.61 -2.94
CA THR A 170 -1.91 -6.08 -1.73
C THR A 170 -2.95 -6.44 -0.68
N LYS A 171 -2.51 -7.21 0.31
CA LYS A 171 -3.37 -7.62 1.43
C LYS A 171 -3.17 -6.68 2.61
N PHE A 172 -4.20 -6.56 3.43
CA PHE A 172 -4.18 -5.77 4.64
C PHE A 172 -4.54 -6.66 5.82
N SER A 173 -3.82 -6.52 6.93
CA SER A 173 -4.07 -7.37 8.12
C SER A 173 -5.49 -7.17 8.63
N LYS A 174 -6.01 -5.95 8.49
CA LYS A 174 -7.40 -5.55 8.75
C LYS A 174 -7.77 -4.43 7.77
N LYS A 175 -9.08 -4.24 7.54
CA LYS A 175 -9.63 -3.04 6.89
C LYS A 175 -9.30 -1.78 7.71
N TRP A 176 -9.53 -0.59 7.15
CA TRP A 176 -9.31 0.68 7.86
C TRP A 176 -9.98 0.67 9.24
N GLN A 177 -9.20 1.01 10.27
CA GLN A 177 -9.65 1.03 11.66
C GLN A 177 -9.61 2.45 12.23
N VAL A 178 -10.58 2.78 13.08
CA VAL A 178 -10.52 3.96 13.96
C VAL A 178 -9.36 3.76 14.93
N CYS A 179 -8.52 4.78 15.16
CA CYS A 179 -7.53 4.73 16.23
C CYS A 179 -8.24 4.78 17.59
N SER A 180 -8.20 3.66 18.30
CA SER A 180 -8.80 3.46 19.61
C SER A 180 -7.88 2.57 20.47
N PRO A 181 -8.10 2.48 21.79
CA PRO A 181 -7.37 1.53 22.63
C PRO A 181 -7.40 0.09 22.11
N GLU A 182 -8.49 -0.31 21.44
CA GLU A 182 -8.69 -1.68 20.92
C GLU A 182 -7.96 -1.95 19.59
N THR A 183 -7.48 -0.92 18.90
CA THR A 183 -6.94 -1.05 17.53
C THR A 183 -5.48 -0.60 17.41
N VAL A 184 -5.03 0.29 18.29
CA VAL A 184 -3.71 0.94 18.18
C VAL A 184 -2.55 0.05 18.63
N GLU A 185 -2.81 -0.95 19.48
CA GLU A 185 -1.78 -1.74 20.18
C GLU A 185 -0.69 -2.30 19.27
N GLU A 186 -1.10 -2.86 18.12
CA GLU A 186 -0.24 -3.55 17.14
C GLU A 186 0.14 -2.68 15.93
N PHE A 187 -0.12 -1.37 16.01
CA PHE A 187 0.20 -0.39 14.97
C PHE A 187 1.51 0.34 15.30
N SER A 188 2.21 0.81 14.26
CA SER A 188 3.47 1.56 14.38
C SER A 188 3.38 2.69 15.40
N ALA A 189 4.26 2.65 16.41
CA ALA A 189 4.38 3.69 17.43
C ALA A 189 4.77 5.04 16.82
N VAL A 190 5.75 5.06 15.92
CA VAL A 190 6.22 6.29 15.25
C VAL A 190 5.09 6.91 14.43
N ALA A 191 4.34 6.10 13.67
CA ALA A 191 3.21 6.59 12.89
C ALA A 191 2.08 7.13 13.79
N TYR A 192 1.79 6.45 14.90
CA TYR A 192 0.83 6.90 15.90
C TYR A 192 1.21 8.27 16.48
N PHE A 193 2.44 8.44 16.97
CA PHE A 193 2.89 9.72 17.54
C PHE A 193 2.91 10.84 16.51
N PHE A 194 3.30 10.53 15.27
CA PHE A 194 3.24 11.48 14.16
C PHE A 194 1.81 12.02 13.94
N ALA A 195 0.82 11.14 13.79
CA ALA A 195 -0.56 11.56 13.60
C ALA A 195 -1.17 12.23 14.83
N ARG A 196 -0.86 11.73 16.03
CA ARG A 196 -1.31 12.32 17.30
C ARG A 196 -0.83 13.76 17.43
N ASN A 197 0.45 14.00 17.17
CA ASN A 197 1.04 15.34 17.24
C ASN A 197 0.41 16.29 16.21
N ILE A 198 0.19 15.84 14.98
CA ILE A 198 -0.53 16.65 13.98
C ILE A 198 -1.94 16.97 14.47
N GLN A 199 -2.69 15.99 14.97
CA GLN A 199 -4.08 16.18 15.39
C GLN A 199 -4.22 17.11 16.60
N GLN A 200 -3.28 17.05 17.55
CA GLN A 200 -3.25 17.94 18.72
C GLN A 200 -3.05 19.41 18.33
N ASN A 201 -2.28 19.67 17.27
CA ASN A 201 -2.01 21.01 16.79
C ASN A 201 -2.99 21.49 15.69
N HIS A 202 -3.58 20.55 14.95
CA HIS A 202 -4.47 20.80 13.83
C HIS A 202 -5.57 19.74 13.77
N PRO A 203 -6.86 20.10 13.81
CA PRO A 203 -7.98 19.15 13.85
C PRO A 203 -8.28 18.51 12.48
N ILE A 204 -7.24 18.08 11.76
CA ILE A 204 -7.32 17.46 10.44
C ILE A 204 -7.41 15.93 10.63
N PRO A 205 -8.32 15.23 9.93
CA PRO A 205 -8.29 13.77 9.87
C PRO A 205 -7.01 13.24 9.24
N ILE A 206 -6.40 12.23 9.85
CA ILE A 206 -5.15 11.62 9.39
C ILE A 206 -5.37 10.14 9.08
N GLY A 207 -5.05 9.73 7.86
CA GLY A 207 -4.98 8.32 7.48
C GLY A 207 -3.53 7.85 7.45
N LEU A 208 -3.22 6.76 8.15
CA LEU A 208 -1.90 6.15 8.20
C LEU A 208 -1.94 4.80 7.50
N ILE A 209 -1.12 4.63 6.47
CA ILE A 209 -0.90 3.35 5.78
C ILE A 209 0.48 2.84 6.14
N GLN A 210 0.56 1.83 7.01
CA GLN A 210 1.81 1.22 7.44
C GLN A 210 2.31 0.20 6.41
N THR A 211 3.50 0.46 5.87
CA THR A 211 4.24 -0.39 4.92
C THR A 211 5.66 -0.61 5.44
N ALA A 212 5.81 -1.42 6.49
CA ALA A 212 7.11 -1.65 7.12
C ALA A 212 7.48 -3.13 7.15
N TYR A 213 8.77 -3.42 6.95
CA TYR A 213 9.30 -4.78 6.93
C TYR A 213 10.64 -4.84 7.68
N SER A 214 10.65 -5.42 8.88
CA SER A 214 11.87 -5.62 9.69
C SER A 214 13.05 -6.21 8.91
N GLY A 215 14.23 -5.62 9.11
CA GLY A 215 15.48 -6.04 8.47
C GLY A 215 15.62 -5.64 7.00
N SER A 216 14.59 -5.04 6.38
CA SER A 216 14.68 -4.68 4.96
C SER A 216 15.65 -3.52 4.71
N PRO A 217 16.53 -3.64 3.69
CA PRO A 217 17.38 -2.55 3.25
C PRO A 217 16.65 -1.66 2.21
N ALA A 218 17.11 -0.42 2.03
CA ALA A 218 16.43 0.56 1.18
C ALA A 218 16.25 0.12 -0.28
N GLN A 219 17.16 -0.66 -0.86
CA GLN A 219 17.06 -1.10 -2.26
C GLN A 219 15.84 -1.98 -2.55
N SER A 220 15.29 -2.64 -1.53
CA SER A 220 14.09 -3.47 -1.66
C SER A 220 12.83 -2.65 -1.92
N TRP A 221 12.88 -1.35 -1.63
CA TRP A 221 11.77 -0.40 -1.68
C TRP A 221 11.81 0.55 -2.89
N VAL A 222 12.77 0.37 -3.80
CA VAL A 222 12.89 1.16 -5.04
C VAL A 222 12.32 0.37 -6.21
N SER A 223 11.66 1.03 -7.16
CA SER A 223 11.18 0.35 -8.37
C SER A 223 12.33 -0.25 -9.19
N GLY A 224 12.03 -1.35 -9.88
CA GLY A 224 13.02 -2.07 -10.69
C GLY A 224 13.60 -1.24 -11.82
N ALA A 225 12.83 -0.29 -12.37
CA ALA A 225 13.31 0.63 -13.39
C ALA A 225 14.36 1.61 -12.84
N SER A 226 14.11 2.16 -11.65
CA SER A 226 14.97 3.20 -11.06
C SER A 226 16.23 2.61 -10.41
N ILE A 227 16.12 1.47 -9.72
CA ILE A 227 17.24 0.90 -8.96
C ILE A 227 18.39 0.43 -9.86
N LYS A 228 18.12 0.11 -11.13
CA LYS A 228 19.12 -0.29 -12.14
C LYS A 228 20.17 0.79 -12.44
N ILE A 229 19.92 2.05 -12.06
CA ILE A 229 20.92 3.13 -12.14
C ILE A 229 22.15 2.82 -11.26
N ILE A 230 21.96 2.06 -10.19
CA ILE A 230 23.05 1.56 -9.35
C ILE A 230 23.49 0.20 -9.92
N SER A 231 24.67 0.18 -10.55
CA SER A 231 25.22 -0.99 -11.27
C SER A 231 25.18 -2.29 -10.46
N ASP A 232 25.48 -2.22 -9.16
CA ASP A 232 25.49 -3.37 -8.25
C ASP A 232 24.14 -4.10 -8.17
N TYR A 233 23.04 -3.38 -8.38
CA TYR A 233 21.69 -3.93 -8.30
C TYR A 233 21.12 -4.31 -9.66
N ALA A 234 21.66 -3.77 -10.77
CA ALA A 234 21.08 -3.96 -12.10
C ALA A 234 20.98 -5.44 -12.48
N LYS A 235 22.09 -6.16 -12.34
CA LYS A 235 22.15 -7.60 -12.63
C LYS A 235 21.19 -8.42 -11.75
N ILE A 236 21.10 -8.08 -10.46
CA ILE A 236 20.21 -8.78 -9.52
C ILE A 236 18.75 -8.61 -9.93
N VAL A 237 18.34 -7.40 -10.31
CA VAL A 237 16.96 -7.13 -10.74
C VAL A 237 16.61 -7.90 -12.01
N ASP A 238 17.53 -7.94 -12.98
CA ASP A 238 17.33 -8.71 -14.22
C ASP A 238 17.15 -10.20 -13.92
N GLU A 239 18.04 -10.80 -13.13
CA GLU A 239 17.97 -12.22 -12.77
C GLU A 239 16.71 -12.59 -11.98
N VAL A 240 16.30 -11.73 -11.04
CA VAL A 240 15.14 -11.95 -10.18
C VAL A 240 13.83 -11.79 -10.96
N SER A 241 13.78 -10.89 -11.94
CA SER A 241 12.59 -10.67 -12.78
C SER A 241 12.22 -11.88 -13.66
N ILE A 242 13.18 -12.75 -13.96
CA ILE A 242 13.01 -13.95 -14.80
C ILE A 242 12.40 -15.12 -14.00
N LYS A 243 12.43 -15.08 -12.67
CA LYS A 243 11.84 -16.10 -11.79
C LYS A 243 10.62 -15.51 -11.06
N PRO A 244 9.40 -15.62 -11.63
CA PRO A 244 8.19 -15.13 -10.98
C PRO A 244 7.95 -15.85 -9.65
N GLY A 245 7.66 -15.08 -8.60
CA GLY A 245 7.28 -15.65 -7.31
C GLY A 245 7.46 -14.67 -6.15
N SER A 246 7.20 -15.18 -4.94
CA SER A 246 7.45 -14.46 -3.69
C SER A 246 8.78 -14.94 -3.10
N PRO A 247 9.89 -14.23 -3.34
CA PRO A 247 11.17 -14.63 -2.78
C PRO A 247 11.10 -14.51 -1.26
N LYS A 248 11.66 -15.48 -0.53
CA LYS A 248 11.62 -15.43 0.94
C LYS A 248 12.50 -14.33 1.53
N ASP A 249 13.40 -13.75 0.73
CA ASP A 249 14.37 -12.75 1.17
C ASP A 249 13.94 -11.34 0.80
N SER A 250 13.68 -10.53 1.82
CA SER A 250 13.32 -9.12 1.71
C SER A 250 14.51 -8.21 1.38
N HIS A 251 15.76 -8.72 1.31
CA HIS A 251 16.95 -7.95 0.93
C HIS A 251 17.14 -7.84 -0.58
N ILE A 252 16.42 -8.65 -1.35
CA ILE A 252 16.47 -8.61 -2.80
C ILE A 252 15.92 -7.25 -3.27
N PRO A 253 16.64 -6.50 -4.12
CA PRO A 253 16.17 -5.22 -4.63
C PRO A 253 14.75 -5.31 -5.23
N THR A 254 13.97 -4.24 -5.11
CA THR A 254 12.62 -4.09 -5.69
C THR A 254 11.49 -4.93 -5.07
N VAL A 255 11.78 -6.03 -4.38
CA VAL A 255 10.72 -7.02 -4.06
C VAL A 255 9.64 -6.51 -3.10
N LEU A 256 9.97 -5.56 -2.22
CA LEU A 256 9.01 -4.94 -1.30
C LEU A 256 8.26 -3.79 -1.97
N TYR A 257 8.93 -3.01 -2.83
CA TYR A 257 8.26 -2.03 -3.67
C TYR A 257 7.14 -2.68 -4.47
N ASN A 258 7.46 -3.76 -5.17
CA ASN A 258 6.53 -4.50 -6.01
C ASN A 258 5.30 -5.00 -5.28
N ALA A 259 5.46 -5.49 -4.05
CA ALA A 259 4.39 -6.16 -3.31
C ALA A 259 3.62 -5.25 -2.34
N MET A 260 4.28 -4.24 -1.78
CA MET A 260 3.74 -3.44 -0.67
C MET A 260 3.53 -1.96 -1.02
N ILE A 261 4.21 -1.42 -2.04
CA ILE A 261 4.13 0.01 -2.42
C ILE A 261 3.38 0.19 -3.73
N ARG A 262 3.76 -0.58 -4.76
CA ARG A 262 3.17 -0.50 -6.10
C ARG A 262 1.65 -0.67 -6.13
N PRO A 263 1.04 -1.57 -5.33
CA PRO A 263 -0.41 -1.70 -5.25
C PRO A 263 -1.13 -0.49 -4.63
N LEU A 264 -0.40 0.37 -3.90
CA LEU A 264 -0.95 1.58 -3.30
C LEU A 264 -1.03 2.73 -4.30
N ILE A 265 -0.34 2.64 -5.44
CA ILE A 265 -0.34 3.67 -6.47
C ILE A 265 -1.54 3.43 -7.40
N PRO A 266 -2.45 4.41 -7.60
CA PRO A 266 -2.26 5.85 -7.36
C PRO A 266 -3.12 6.44 -6.23
N TYR A 267 -3.26 5.75 -5.08
CA TYR A 267 -3.96 6.30 -3.92
C TYR A 267 -3.41 7.68 -3.54
N GLY A 268 -4.30 8.65 -3.34
CA GLY A 268 -3.90 10.02 -3.02
C GLY A 268 -3.23 10.10 -1.65
N ILE A 269 -2.01 10.64 -1.60
CA ILE A 269 -1.24 10.82 -0.37
C ILE A 269 -0.79 12.27 -0.18
N ARG A 270 -0.63 12.67 1.08
CA ARG A 270 0.03 13.91 1.49
C ARG A 270 1.54 13.78 1.42
N GLY A 271 2.08 12.65 1.86
CA GLY A 271 3.52 12.42 1.94
C GLY A 271 3.88 11.07 2.56
N VAL A 272 5.17 10.93 2.88
CA VAL A 272 5.75 9.71 3.44
C VAL A 272 6.52 10.05 4.71
N ILE A 273 6.38 9.19 5.73
CA ILE A 273 7.32 9.12 6.85
C ILE A 273 8.12 7.82 6.75
N TRP A 274 9.43 7.91 6.98
CA TRP A 274 10.37 6.82 6.72
C TRP A 274 11.34 6.60 7.88
N TYR A 275 11.43 5.37 8.38
CA TYR A 275 12.43 5.02 9.39
C TYR A 275 13.14 3.73 9.00
N GLN A 276 14.31 3.91 8.41
CA GLN A 276 15.17 2.84 7.94
C GLN A 276 16.60 3.35 7.78
N GLY A 277 17.53 2.42 7.91
CA GLY A 277 18.93 2.60 7.53
C GLY A 277 19.79 1.48 8.09
N GLU A 278 19.35 0.82 9.16
CA GLU A 278 20.16 -0.11 9.95
C GLU A 278 20.68 -1.27 9.09
N SER A 279 19.89 -1.77 8.13
CA SER A 279 20.33 -2.82 7.17
C SER A 279 21.24 -2.30 6.05
N ASN A 280 21.58 -1.02 6.04
CA ASN A 280 22.46 -0.36 5.07
C ASN A 280 23.68 0.32 5.73
N ASP A 281 23.92 0.13 7.03
CA ASP A 281 25.00 0.80 7.77
C ASP A 281 26.37 0.60 7.11
N LYS A 282 26.70 -0.63 6.71
CA LYS A 282 27.94 -1.01 6.03
C LYS A 282 28.03 -0.51 4.58
N LYS A 283 26.99 0.15 4.06
CA LYS A 283 26.90 0.67 2.69
C LYS A 283 26.53 2.15 2.65
N ALA A 284 26.91 2.92 3.67
CA ALA A 284 26.60 4.35 3.80
C ALA A 284 26.92 5.18 2.54
N ARG A 285 28.06 4.93 1.87
CA ARG A 285 28.41 5.61 0.61
C ARG A 285 27.41 5.35 -0.51
N GLN A 286 26.97 4.10 -0.70
CA GLN A 286 25.93 3.76 -1.67
C GLN A 286 24.57 4.35 -1.24
N TYR A 287 24.30 4.42 0.07
CA TYR A 287 23.09 5.02 0.62
C TYR A 287 22.90 6.49 0.23
N ARG A 288 24.00 7.25 0.12
CA ARG A 288 24.00 8.66 -0.36
C ARG A 288 23.37 8.83 -1.75
N THR A 289 23.42 7.78 -2.58
CA THR A 289 22.77 7.76 -3.90
C THR A 289 21.41 7.07 -3.83
N LEU A 290 21.35 5.92 -3.14
CA LEU A 290 20.18 5.06 -3.07
C LEU A 290 18.96 5.73 -2.43
N PHE A 291 19.14 6.45 -1.31
CA PHE A 291 18.00 7.01 -0.60
C PHE A 291 17.36 8.21 -1.34
N PRO A 292 18.13 9.19 -1.87
CA PRO A 292 17.57 10.20 -2.77
C PRO A 292 16.92 9.60 -4.02
N LEU A 293 17.47 8.50 -4.57
CA LEU A 293 16.87 7.78 -5.69
C LEU A 293 15.50 7.18 -5.31
N LEU A 294 15.38 6.54 -4.15
CA LEU A 294 14.10 6.02 -3.62
C LEU A 294 13.05 7.14 -3.52
N ILE A 295 13.41 8.28 -2.92
CA ILE A 295 12.49 9.40 -2.73
C ILE A 295 11.99 9.92 -4.08
N ASN A 296 12.90 10.11 -5.04
CA ASN A 296 12.55 10.62 -6.36
C ASN A 296 11.74 9.60 -7.18
N ASP A 297 12.07 8.31 -7.06
CA ASP A 297 11.30 7.22 -7.67
C ASP A 297 9.85 7.26 -7.18
N TRP A 298 9.61 7.27 -5.87
CA TRP A 298 8.24 7.30 -5.36
C TRP A 298 7.49 8.57 -5.77
N ARG A 299 8.17 9.73 -5.73
CA ARG A 299 7.62 10.99 -6.23
C ARG A 299 7.20 10.93 -7.69
N GLU A 300 7.97 10.24 -8.53
CA GLU A 300 7.63 10.00 -9.92
C GLU A 300 6.44 9.06 -10.06
N LYS A 301 6.44 7.93 -9.33
CA LYS A 301 5.37 6.92 -9.43
C LYS A 301 4.01 7.42 -8.95
N TRP A 302 3.99 8.31 -7.96
CA TRP A 302 2.77 9.02 -7.53
C TRP A 302 2.43 10.26 -8.37
N ALA A 303 3.22 10.55 -9.41
CA ALA A 303 3.09 11.75 -10.24
C ALA A 303 3.05 13.06 -9.43
N ASN A 304 3.77 13.11 -8.30
CA ASN A 304 3.84 14.27 -7.43
C ASN A 304 5.27 14.47 -6.94
N LYS A 305 6.04 15.25 -7.72
CA LYS A 305 7.44 15.60 -7.46
C LYS A 305 7.68 16.40 -6.17
N LYS A 306 6.61 16.84 -5.50
CA LYS A 306 6.69 17.79 -4.39
C LYS A 306 6.13 17.25 -3.08
N PHE A 307 5.61 16.02 -3.02
CA PHE A 307 5.11 15.54 -1.73
C PHE A 307 6.26 15.45 -0.70
N PRO A 308 6.00 15.86 0.55
CA PRO A 308 6.97 15.78 1.64
C PRO A 308 7.41 14.35 1.91
N PHE A 309 8.72 14.18 2.10
CA PHE A 309 9.32 12.93 2.54
C PHE A 309 10.09 13.19 3.83
N TYR A 310 9.53 12.76 4.95
CA TYR A 310 10.15 12.93 6.26
C TYR A 310 10.79 11.63 6.71
N TYR A 311 11.96 11.69 7.32
CA TYR A 311 12.65 10.50 7.78
C TYR A 311 13.36 10.71 9.10
N VAL A 312 13.67 9.60 9.77
CA VAL A 312 14.37 9.61 11.06
C VAL A 312 15.83 9.26 10.83
N GLN A 313 16.74 10.12 11.30
CA GLN A 313 18.16 9.79 11.40
C GLN A 313 18.32 8.65 12.41
N LEU A 314 19.18 7.67 12.14
CA LEU A 314 19.30 6.51 13.03
C LEU A 314 19.62 6.91 14.47
N ALA A 315 18.94 6.27 15.41
CA ALA A 315 19.14 6.46 16.84
C ALA A 315 20.46 5.85 17.31
N ASN A 316 20.86 6.15 18.54
CA ASN A 316 22.13 5.66 19.09
C ASN A 316 22.11 4.15 19.22
N PHE A 317 23.23 3.56 18.79
CA PHE A 317 23.46 2.12 18.79
C PHE A 317 24.97 1.90 18.66
N THR A 318 25.47 0.77 19.15
CA THR A 318 26.88 0.40 19.32
C THR A 318 27.56 1.02 20.55
N ASP A 319 28.63 0.34 21.01
CA ASP A 319 29.39 0.74 22.19
C ASP A 319 30.07 2.10 22.00
N VAL A 320 30.10 2.88 23.07
CA VAL A 320 30.83 4.14 23.12
C VAL A 320 32.34 3.87 23.03
N LYS A 321 32.99 4.48 22.04
CA LYS A 321 34.45 4.45 21.92
C LYS A 321 35.04 5.66 22.66
N LYS A 322 36.11 5.42 23.42
CA LYS A 322 36.81 6.48 24.18
C LYS A 322 37.52 7.48 23.27
N GLU A 323 38.08 6.98 22.18
CA GLU A 323 38.77 7.78 21.16
C GLU A 323 37.95 7.80 19.87
N PRO A 324 38.03 8.87 19.07
CA PRO A 324 37.44 8.91 17.73
C PRO A 324 37.93 7.73 16.88
N ALA A 325 37.01 7.07 16.19
CA ALA A 325 37.32 5.95 15.31
C ALA A 325 36.28 5.83 14.19
N GLU A 326 36.65 5.08 13.15
CA GLU A 326 35.73 4.75 12.06
C GLU A 326 34.43 4.11 12.59
N SER A 327 33.31 4.55 12.02
CA SER A 327 31.97 4.16 12.43
C SER A 327 31.02 4.16 11.23
N THR A 328 30.64 2.97 10.77
CA THR A 328 29.63 2.79 9.72
C THR A 328 28.30 3.43 10.09
N TRP A 329 27.97 3.43 11.39
CA TRP A 329 26.78 4.07 11.93
C TRP A 329 26.82 5.60 11.76
N ALA A 330 27.97 6.22 12.07
CA ALA A 330 28.17 7.66 11.87
C ALA A 330 28.14 8.03 10.37
N GLU A 331 28.80 7.24 9.52
CA GLU A 331 28.76 7.46 8.07
C GLU A 331 27.34 7.36 7.51
N LEU A 332 26.53 6.42 7.99
CA LEU A 332 25.15 6.28 7.53
C LEU A 332 24.27 7.46 8.00
N ARG A 333 24.44 7.90 9.25
CA ARG A 333 23.77 9.12 9.77
C ARG A 333 24.13 10.36 8.97
N GLU A 334 25.39 10.46 8.54
CA GLU A 334 25.83 11.52 7.63
C GLU A 334 25.17 11.38 6.25
N ALA A 335 25.07 10.17 5.70
CA ALA A 335 24.35 9.94 4.44
C ALA A 335 22.85 10.33 4.53
N GLN A 336 22.21 10.06 5.66
CA GLN A 336 20.86 10.53 5.96
C GLN A 336 20.83 12.07 6.00
N LEU A 337 21.73 12.72 6.73
CA LEU A 337 21.83 14.19 6.76
C LEU A 337 22.00 14.80 5.36
N GLN A 338 22.88 14.22 4.54
CA GLN A 338 23.14 14.69 3.17
C GLN A 338 21.89 14.60 2.28
N THR A 339 20.92 13.75 2.59
CA THR A 339 19.66 13.63 1.86
C THR A 339 18.79 14.90 1.99
N LEU A 340 18.99 15.73 3.01
CA LEU A 340 18.32 17.04 3.15
C LEU A 340 18.60 18.01 1.99
N LYS A 341 19.64 17.76 1.18
CA LYS A 341 19.88 18.51 -0.06
C LYS A 341 18.71 18.37 -1.06
N LEU A 342 17.93 17.29 -0.96
CA LEU A 342 16.75 17.09 -1.78
C LEU A 342 15.57 17.91 -1.23
N LYS A 343 14.94 18.73 -2.09
CA LYS A 343 13.81 19.58 -1.69
C LYS A 343 12.63 18.78 -1.15
N ASN A 344 11.82 19.43 -0.30
CA ASN A 344 10.64 18.88 0.37
C ASN A 344 10.97 17.60 1.17
N THR A 345 12.16 17.56 1.74
CA THR A 345 12.54 16.53 2.71
C THR A 345 12.73 17.16 4.08
N GLY A 346 12.57 16.36 5.12
CA GLY A 346 12.80 16.75 6.50
C GLY A 346 13.34 15.56 7.28
N MET A 347 14.24 15.81 8.21
CA MET A 347 14.88 14.76 9.00
C MET A 347 14.65 15.04 10.49
N ALA A 348 14.07 14.07 11.19
CA ALA A 348 14.08 14.05 12.65
C ALA A 348 15.42 13.49 13.13
N VAL A 349 16.11 14.22 13.98
CA VAL A 349 17.35 13.78 14.61
C VAL A 349 16.98 12.94 15.83
N ALA A 350 17.54 11.73 15.95
CA ALA A 350 17.31 10.82 17.07
C ALA A 350 18.62 10.33 17.71
N ILE A 351 19.74 11.03 17.48
CA ILE A 351 21.08 10.59 17.91
C ILE A 351 21.25 10.48 19.43
N ASP A 352 20.45 11.25 20.17
CA ASP A 352 20.36 11.30 21.63
C ASP A 352 19.36 10.28 22.20
N LEU A 353 18.59 9.62 21.34
CA LEU A 353 17.73 8.48 21.70
C LEU A 353 18.50 7.17 21.49
N GLY A 354 18.02 6.09 22.12
CA GLY A 354 18.54 4.73 21.90
C GLY A 354 19.65 4.32 22.85
N GLU A 355 20.00 3.04 22.79
CA GLU A 355 20.88 2.38 23.75
C GLU A 355 21.97 1.61 22.99
N ALA A 356 23.21 1.60 23.50
CA ALA A 356 24.34 0.96 22.82
C ALA A 356 24.08 -0.51 22.43
N LYS A 357 23.28 -1.22 23.25
CA LYS A 357 22.99 -2.65 23.12
C LYS A 357 21.59 -2.95 22.57
N ASP A 358 20.79 -1.95 22.28
CA ASP A 358 19.45 -2.12 21.70
C ASP A 358 19.27 -1.23 20.48
N ILE A 359 19.22 -1.87 19.31
CA ILE A 359 19.04 -1.19 18.02
C ILE A 359 17.63 -0.59 17.88
N HIS A 360 16.71 -0.94 18.77
CA HIS A 360 15.34 -0.45 18.77
C HIS A 360 15.07 0.49 19.95
N PRO A 361 15.26 1.81 19.81
CA PRO A 361 14.95 2.76 20.88
C PRO A 361 13.48 2.65 21.29
N LYS A 362 13.23 2.54 22.60
CA LYS A 362 11.88 2.43 23.17
C LYS A 362 11.17 3.78 23.31
N ASN A 363 11.92 4.88 23.43
CA ASN A 363 11.36 6.20 23.34
C ASN A 363 11.08 6.54 21.87
N LYS A 364 9.79 6.59 21.51
CA LYS A 364 9.28 6.89 20.16
C LYS A 364 8.50 8.20 20.10
N GLN A 365 8.37 8.92 21.22
CA GLN A 365 7.48 10.08 21.35
C GLN A 365 7.98 11.32 20.62
#